data_AF-A0A0M3J3W4-F1
#
_entry.id   AF-A0A0M3J3W4-F1
#
_cell.length_a   1.000
_cell.length_b   1.000
_cell.length_c   1.000
_cell.angle_alpha   90.00
_cell.angle_beta   90.00
_cell.angle_gamma   90.00
#
_symmetry.space_group_name_H-M   'P 1'
#
loop_
_entity.id
_entity.type
_entity.pdbx_description
1 polymer ?
#
loop_
_entity_poly.entity_id
_entity_poly.type
_entity_poly.pdbx_seq_one_letter_code
_entity_poly.pdbx_strand_id
1 'polypeptide(L)'
;MVAANRDFAELLEGDNDAVVLNVLYPLLSEKASILSDILNKKYPSVPGGMRREHVTKAHKADQWAFAAKFTYLLSGFGGIVRKFGSAVQRCSVERLSRLAQLQMEMTGQERMLDSFFGLLKTNRFDENTSTENLEKGIAYFQVSIPQFHFP
;
A
#
# COMPACT_ATOMS: atom_id res chain seq x y z
N MET A 1 13.94 32.97 -23.55
CA MET A 1 14.65 32.86 -22.25
C MET A 1 13.74 32.45 -21.09
N VAL A 2 12.49 32.93 -21.01
CA VAL A 2 11.55 32.54 -19.93
C VAL A 2 11.00 31.11 -20.06
N ALA A 3 10.80 30.60 -21.28
CA ALA A 3 10.37 29.20 -21.49
C ALA A 3 11.44 28.19 -21.06
N ALA A 4 12.68 28.38 -21.53
CA ALA A 4 13.81 27.53 -21.15
C ALA A 4 14.05 27.45 -19.63
N ASN A 5 13.93 28.56 -18.89
CA ASN A 5 14.07 28.53 -17.42
C ASN A 5 12.93 27.77 -16.72
N ARG A 6 11.74 27.71 -17.34
CA ARG A 6 10.60 26.96 -16.83
C ARG A 6 10.78 25.46 -17.10
N ASP A 7 11.26 25.12 -18.29
CA ASP A 7 11.60 23.74 -18.67
C ASP A 7 12.74 23.17 -17.79
N PHE A 8 13.76 23.98 -17.47
CA PHE A 8 14.85 23.58 -16.57
C PHE A 8 14.39 23.38 -15.10
N ALA A 9 13.45 24.21 -14.62
CA ALA A 9 12.89 24.06 -13.28
C ALA A 9 11.97 22.83 -13.17
N GLU A 10 11.11 22.58 -14.17
CA GLU A 10 10.26 21.39 -14.23
C GLU A 10 11.08 20.09 -14.35
N LEU A 11 12.22 20.12 -15.05
CA LEU A 11 13.17 19.00 -15.10
C LEU A 11 13.78 18.70 -13.72
N LEU A 12 14.23 19.74 -13.00
CA LEU A 12 14.85 19.58 -11.68
C LEU A 12 13.85 19.15 -10.60
N GLU A 13 12.62 19.68 -10.62
CA GLU A 13 11.55 19.24 -9.72
C GLU A 13 11.11 17.81 -10.03
N GLY A 14 10.98 17.48 -11.31
CA GLY A 14 10.63 16.15 -11.75
C GLY A 14 11.65 15.06 -11.39
N ASP A 15 12.95 15.38 -11.45
CA ASP A 15 14.03 14.49 -11.00
C ASP A 15 13.95 14.22 -9.49
N ASN A 16 13.58 15.24 -8.70
CA ASN A 16 13.34 15.06 -7.26
C ASN A 16 12.18 14.10 -7.00
N ASP A 17 11.04 14.32 -7.68
CA ASP A 17 9.84 13.48 -7.52
C ASP A 17 10.09 12.03 -7.96
N ALA A 18 10.86 11.82 -9.02
CA ALA A 18 11.27 10.50 -9.48
C ALA A 18 12.13 9.77 -8.43
N VAL A 19 13.08 10.47 -7.79
CA VAL A 19 13.89 9.90 -6.71
C VAL A 19 13.04 9.58 -5.49
N VAL A 20 12.14 10.48 -5.09
CA VAL A 20 11.25 10.25 -3.93
C VAL A 20 10.33 9.05 -4.18
N LEU A 21 9.72 8.94 -5.36
CA LEU A 21 8.87 7.80 -5.72
C LEU A 21 9.65 6.49 -5.71
N ASN A 22 10.89 6.48 -6.22
CA ASN A 22 11.76 5.30 -6.19
C ASN A 22 12.05 4.78 -4.77
N VAL A 23 12.05 5.65 -3.77
CA VAL A 23 12.19 5.26 -2.35
C VAL A 23 10.82 4.90 -1.74
N LEU A 24 9.76 5.60 -2.12
CA LEU A 24 8.45 5.47 -1.50
C LEU A 24 7.75 4.15 -1.88
N TYR A 25 7.87 3.68 -3.12
CA TYR A 25 7.31 2.38 -3.54
C TYR A 25 7.86 1.18 -2.75
N PRO A 26 9.19 0.96 -2.64
CA PRO A 26 9.72 -0.14 -1.84
C PRO A 26 9.39 0.03 -0.35
N LEU A 27 9.42 1.27 0.18
CA LEU A 27 9.03 1.55 1.57
C LEU A 27 7.58 1.12 1.86
N LEU A 28 6.63 1.51 1.01
CA LEU A 28 5.22 1.14 1.14
C LEU A 28 5.02 -0.37 1.10
N SER A 29 5.72 -1.05 0.19
CA SER A 29 5.64 -2.49 0.11
C SER A 29 6.19 -3.18 1.36
N GLU A 30 7.29 -2.70 1.91
CA GLU A 30 7.86 -3.26 3.14
C GLU A 30 6.98 -2.95 4.35
N LYS A 31 6.40 -1.75 4.46
CA LYS A 31 5.40 -1.43 5.50
C LYS A 31 4.22 -2.41 5.46
N ALA A 32 3.69 -2.71 4.27
CA ALA A 32 2.61 -3.68 4.12
C ALA A 32 3.03 -5.12 4.53
N SER A 33 4.27 -5.51 4.22
CA SER A 33 4.83 -6.80 4.65
C SER A 33 4.98 -6.87 6.17
N ILE A 34 5.55 -5.85 6.79
CA ILE A 34 5.75 -5.76 8.24
C ILE A 34 4.40 -5.79 8.97
N LEU A 35 3.39 -5.05 8.48
CA LEU A 35 2.04 -5.11 9.04
C LEU A 35 1.48 -6.54 8.99
N SER A 36 1.63 -7.22 7.86
CA SER A 36 1.20 -8.61 7.69
C SER A 36 1.89 -9.53 8.70
N ASP A 37 3.20 -9.38 8.91
CA ASP A 37 3.95 -10.18 9.88
C ASP A 37 3.53 -9.92 11.32
N ILE A 38 3.27 -8.65 11.68
CA ILE A 38 2.77 -8.28 13.01
C ILE A 38 1.38 -8.91 13.24
N LEU A 39 0.50 -8.88 12.23
CA LEU A 39 -0.83 -9.47 12.32
C LEU A 39 -0.76 -10.99 12.46
N ASN A 40 0.09 -11.66 11.68
CA ASN A 40 0.29 -13.10 11.77
C ASN A 40 0.86 -13.53 13.14
N LYS A 41 1.67 -12.69 13.78
CA LYS A 41 2.15 -12.91 15.16
C LYS A 41 1.06 -12.68 16.20
N LYS A 42 0.21 -11.66 16.01
CA LYS A 42 -0.89 -11.32 16.93
C LYS A 42 -2.05 -12.31 16.85
N TYR A 43 -2.32 -12.83 15.65
CA TYR A 43 -3.38 -13.78 15.35
C TYR A 43 -2.79 -15.01 14.65
N PRO A 44 -2.04 -15.88 15.38
CA PRO A 44 -1.40 -17.03 14.77
C PRO A 44 -2.44 -18.02 14.25
N SER A 45 -2.17 -18.60 13.08
CA SER A 45 -2.96 -19.69 12.51
C SER A 45 -3.02 -20.87 13.48
N VAL A 46 -4.22 -21.43 13.68
CA VAL A 46 -4.38 -22.62 14.53
C VAL A 46 -3.72 -23.83 13.88
N PRO A 47 -2.84 -24.54 14.59
CA PRO A 47 -2.30 -25.81 14.11
C PRO A 47 -3.45 -26.80 13.83
N GLY A 48 -3.62 -27.19 12.57
CA GLY A 48 -4.66 -28.14 12.15
C GLY A 48 -5.98 -27.53 11.68
N GLY A 49 -6.03 -26.21 11.41
CA GLY A 49 -7.20 -25.53 10.84
C GLY A 49 -8.28 -25.18 11.86
N MET A 50 -9.29 -24.42 11.43
CA MET A 50 -10.39 -23.96 12.28
C MET A 50 -11.30 -25.15 12.64
N ARG A 51 -11.01 -25.81 13.77
CA ARG A 51 -11.84 -26.91 14.28
C ARG A 51 -13.19 -26.43 14.84
N ARG A 52 -14.23 -27.25 14.71
CA ARG A 52 -15.60 -26.98 15.18
C ARG A 52 -15.67 -26.58 16.66
N GLU A 53 -14.78 -27.09 17.52
CA GLU A 53 -14.71 -26.69 18.93
C GLU A 53 -14.34 -25.20 19.15
N HIS A 54 -13.65 -24.54 18.21
CA HIS A 54 -13.27 -23.12 18.30
C HIS A 54 -14.38 -22.15 17.88
N VAL A 55 -15.39 -22.64 17.15
CA VAL A 55 -16.56 -21.86 16.67
C VAL A 55 -17.47 -21.45 17.84
N THR A 56 -17.36 -22.12 18.99
CA THR A 56 -18.11 -21.79 20.22
C THR A 56 -17.68 -20.48 20.88
N LYS A 57 -16.62 -19.81 20.40
CA LYS A 57 -16.22 -18.45 20.77
C LYS A 57 -16.26 -17.55 19.53
N ALA A 58 -17.47 -17.22 19.05
CA ALA A 58 -17.73 -16.44 17.84
C ALA A 58 -16.76 -15.26 17.64
N HIS A 59 -16.54 -14.47 18.70
CA HIS A 59 -15.64 -13.31 18.70
C HIS A 59 -14.18 -13.61 18.31
N LYS A 60 -13.65 -14.80 18.61
CA LYS A 60 -12.28 -15.17 18.19
C LYS A 60 -12.23 -15.62 16.73
N ALA A 61 -13.30 -16.25 16.25
CA ALA A 61 -13.41 -16.63 14.85
C ALA A 61 -13.49 -15.39 13.95
N ASP A 62 -14.25 -14.38 14.37
CA ASP A 62 -14.39 -13.11 13.66
C ASP A 62 -13.04 -12.36 13.61
N GLN A 63 -12.29 -12.33 14.71
CA GLN A 63 -10.94 -11.76 14.76
C GLN A 63 -9.97 -12.42 13.79
N TRP A 64 -9.99 -13.75 13.69
CA TRP A 64 -9.12 -14.47 12.77
C TRP A 64 -9.52 -14.29 11.32
N ALA A 65 -10.83 -14.34 11.03
CA ALA A 65 -11.33 -14.06 9.68
C ALA A 65 -10.95 -12.64 9.24
N PHE A 66 -11.11 -11.67 10.15
CA PHE A 66 -10.71 -10.29 9.91
C PHE A 66 -9.20 -10.16 9.66
N ALA A 67 -8.36 -10.73 10.53
CA ALA A 67 -6.90 -10.69 10.37
C ALA A 67 -6.46 -11.34 9.05
N ALA A 68 -7.04 -12.49 8.69
CA ALA A 68 -6.75 -13.16 7.41
C ALA A 68 -7.16 -12.29 6.21
N LYS A 69 -8.36 -11.68 6.24
CA LYS A 69 -8.81 -10.73 5.21
C LYS A 69 -7.84 -9.55 5.10
N PHE A 70 -7.44 -8.97 6.24
CA PHE A 70 -6.56 -7.81 6.26
C PHE A 70 -5.16 -8.13 5.71
N THR A 71 -4.58 -9.25 6.11
CA THR A 71 -3.29 -9.75 5.58
C THR A 71 -3.36 -10.01 4.07
N TYR A 72 -4.48 -10.55 3.58
CA TYR A 72 -4.71 -10.72 2.14
C TYR A 72 -4.72 -9.36 1.40
N LEU A 73 -5.45 -8.37 1.93
CA LEU A 73 -5.49 -7.03 1.35
C LEU A 73 -4.10 -6.37 1.36
N LEU A 74 -3.35 -6.45 2.46
CA LEU A 74 -1.98 -5.93 2.54
C LEU A 74 -1.04 -6.58 1.52
N SER A 75 -1.15 -7.89 1.33
CA SER A 75 -0.36 -8.63 0.34
C SER A 75 -0.70 -8.17 -1.08
N GLY A 76 -2.00 -7.99 -1.38
CA GLY A 76 -2.46 -7.45 -2.66
C GLY A 76 -1.96 -6.03 -2.91
N PHE A 77 -2.09 -5.15 -1.91
CA PHE A 77 -1.59 -3.78 -1.95
C PHE A 77 -0.08 -3.74 -2.19
N GLY A 78 0.72 -4.46 -1.39
CA GLY A 78 2.17 -4.50 -1.53
C GLY A 78 2.61 -5.03 -2.90
N GLY A 79 1.94 -6.08 -3.40
CA GLY A 79 2.21 -6.62 -4.73
C GLY A 79 1.93 -5.62 -5.86
N ILE A 80 0.86 -4.84 -5.74
CA ILE A 80 0.52 -3.80 -6.73
C ILE A 80 1.52 -2.64 -6.67
N VAL A 81 1.84 -2.15 -5.47
CA VAL A 81 2.84 -1.08 -5.27
C VAL A 81 4.21 -1.47 -5.86
N ARG A 82 4.66 -2.72 -5.70
CA ARG A 82 5.89 -3.22 -6.35
C ARG A 82 5.81 -3.14 -7.87
N LYS A 83 4.70 -3.56 -8.47
CA LYS A 83 4.48 -3.49 -9.93
C LYS A 83 4.53 -2.05 -10.44
N PHE A 84 3.91 -1.11 -9.72
CA PHE A 84 3.98 0.32 -10.05
C PHE A 84 5.40 0.86 -9.93
N GLY A 85 6.11 0.57 -8.85
CA GLY A 85 7.51 0.98 -8.69
C GLY A 85 8.39 0.51 -9.84
N SER A 86 8.26 -0.75 -10.25
CA SER A 86 8.98 -1.29 -11.40
C SER A 86 8.55 -0.70 -12.76
N ALA A 87 7.32 -0.19 -12.88
CA ALA A 87 6.84 0.48 -14.09
C ALA A 87 7.34 1.92 -14.18
N VAL A 88 7.33 2.66 -13.06
CA VAL A 88 7.84 4.03 -12.97
C VAL A 88 9.33 4.08 -13.30
N GLN A 89 10.12 3.10 -12.84
CA GLN A 89 11.54 2.96 -13.21
C GLN A 89 11.81 2.76 -14.71
N ARG A 90 10.80 2.36 -15.49
CA ARG A 90 10.89 2.08 -16.93
C ARG A 90 10.26 3.17 -17.80
N CYS A 91 9.65 4.20 -17.21
CA CYS A 91 8.99 5.29 -17.95
C CYS A 91 9.99 6.39 -18.36
N SER A 92 9.78 7.00 -19.54
CA SER A 92 10.54 8.18 -19.98
C SER A 92 10.15 9.46 -19.22
N VAL A 93 11.08 10.42 -19.21
CA VAL A 93 11.03 11.74 -18.56
C VAL A 93 9.81 12.58 -18.99
N GLU A 94 9.15 12.29 -20.10
CA GLU A 94 7.97 13.05 -20.56
C GLU A 94 6.71 12.89 -19.67
N ARG A 95 6.76 12.04 -18.64
CA ARG A 95 5.70 11.90 -17.62
C ARG A 95 5.98 12.66 -16.31
N LEU A 96 7.04 13.47 -16.27
CA LEU A 96 7.47 14.26 -15.09
C LEU A 96 6.33 15.06 -14.42
N SER A 97 5.44 15.70 -15.20
CA SER A 97 4.32 16.48 -14.66
C SER A 97 3.27 15.67 -13.88
N ARG A 98 3.26 14.33 -14.04
CA ARG A 98 2.38 13.44 -13.27
C ARG A 98 3.08 12.87 -12.02
N LEU A 99 4.38 13.06 -11.86
CA LEU A 99 5.14 12.52 -10.73
C LEU A 99 4.78 13.22 -9.43
N ALA A 100 4.61 14.54 -9.44
CA ALA A 100 4.14 15.30 -8.28
C ALA A 100 2.76 14.79 -7.78
N GLN A 101 1.82 14.54 -8.70
CA GLN A 101 0.52 13.98 -8.35
C GLN A 101 0.66 12.57 -7.77
N LEU A 102 1.44 11.71 -8.41
CA LEU A 102 1.71 10.35 -7.93
C LEU A 102 2.37 10.38 -6.54
N GLN A 103 3.30 11.29 -6.29
CA GLN A 103 3.97 11.44 -5.00
C GLN A 103 2.98 11.83 -3.89
N MET A 104 2.09 12.80 -4.14
CA MET A 104 1.05 13.18 -3.18
C MET A 104 0.13 12.00 -2.87
N GLU A 105 -0.29 11.26 -3.89
CA GLU A 105 -1.12 10.07 -3.74
C GLU A 105 -0.40 8.98 -2.95
N MET A 106 0.86 8.69 -3.26
CA MET A 106 1.66 7.68 -2.57
C MET A 106 1.90 8.05 -1.10
N THR A 107 2.12 9.33 -0.82
CA THR A 107 2.23 9.85 0.56
C THR A 107 0.91 9.69 1.32
N GLY A 108 -0.23 9.82 0.62
CA GLY A 108 -1.55 9.49 1.16
C GLY A 108 -1.67 8.01 1.54
N GLN A 109 -1.19 7.11 0.67
CA GLN A 109 -1.17 5.67 0.97
C GLN A 109 -0.25 5.34 2.14
N GLU A 110 0.89 6.04 2.26
CA GLU A 110 1.81 5.86 3.38
C GLU A 110 1.17 6.23 4.72
N ARG A 111 0.54 7.40 4.79
CA ARG A 111 -0.18 7.85 5.99
C ARG A 111 -1.30 6.90 6.39
N MET A 112 -1.98 6.31 5.41
CA MET A 112 -2.96 5.26 5.67
C MET A 112 -2.32 4.04 6.34
N LEU A 113 -1.20 3.51 5.81
CA LEU A 113 -0.50 2.39 6.46
C LEU A 113 -0.02 2.74 7.87
N ASP A 114 0.51 3.95 8.06
CA ASP A 114 0.96 4.44 9.37
C ASP A 114 -0.19 4.53 10.39
N SER A 115 -1.40 4.83 9.94
CA SER A 115 -2.59 4.81 10.81
C SER A 115 -2.86 3.42 11.38
N PHE A 116 -2.67 2.35 10.59
CA PHE A 116 -2.82 0.97 11.06
C PHE A 116 -1.72 0.58 12.06
N PHE A 117 -0.48 1.02 11.84
CA PHE A 117 0.57 0.89 12.85
C PHE A 117 0.21 1.60 14.16
N GLY A 118 -0.41 2.78 14.10
CA GLY A 118 -0.92 3.49 15.26
C GLY A 118 -1.99 2.69 16.02
N LEU A 119 -2.94 2.09 15.31
CA LEU A 119 -3.97 1.22 15.90
C LEU A 119 -3.36 -0.03 16.54
N LEU A 120 -2.37 -0.64 15.90
CA LEU A 120 -1.66 -1.79 16.47
C LEU A 120 -0.89 -1.42 17.74
N LYS A 121 -0.17 -0.29 17.75
CA LYS A 121 0.56 0.21 18.92
C LYS A 121 -0.35 0.52 20.11
N THR A 122 -1.56 1.01 19.83
CA THR A 122 -2.56 1.36 20.86
C THR A 122 -3.48 0.21 21.24
N ASN A 123 -3.27 -1.00 20.70
CA ASN A 123 -4.14 -2.16 20.86
C ASN A 123 -5.61 -1.92 20.44
N ARG A 124 -5.85 -0.95 19.55
CA ARG A 124 -7.19 -0.64 19.00
C ARG A 124 -7.45 -1.25 17.63
N PHE A 125 -6.51 -2.06 17.13
CA PHE A 125 -6.70 -2.83 15.92
C PHE A 125 -7.47 -4.12 16.23
N ASP A 126 -8.71 -4.18 15.74
CA ASP A 126 -9.69 -5.26 15.93
C ASP A 126 -10.60 -5.42 14.69
N GLU A 127 -11.55 -6.35 14.76
CA GLU A 127 -12.51 -6.69 13.69
C GLU A 127 -13.43 -5.56 13.23
N ASN A 128 -13.54 -4.47 14.00
CA ASN A 128 -14.31 -3.28 13.64
C ASN A 128 -13.45 -2.23 12.91
N THR A 129 -12.15 -2.48 12.76
CA THR A 129 -11.24 -1.58 12.04
C THR A 129 -11.63 -1.56 10.56
N SER A 130 -11.93 -0.37 10.03
CA SER A 130 -12.34 -0.23 8.63
C SER A 130 -11.21 -0.60 7.67
N THR A 131 -11.53 -1.45 6.69
CA THR A 131 -10.64 -1.81 5.58
C THR A 131 -10.89 -0.99 4.31
N GLU A 132 -11.89 -0.10 4.34
CA GLU A 132 -12.39 0.61 3.16
C GLU A 132 -11.30 1.44 2.46
N ASN A 133 -10.45 2.12 3.25
CA ASN A 133 -9.35 2.92 2.69
C ASN A 133 -8.32 2.05 1.97
N LEU A 134 -8.04 0.85 2.51
CA LEU A 134 -7.09 -0.09 1.89
C LEU A 134 -7.68 -0.70 0.61
N GLU A 135 -8.96 -1.05 0.63
CA GLU A 135 -9.70 -1.53 -0.54
C GLU A 135 -9.77 -0.47 -1.64
N LYS A 136 -10.03 0.79 -1.29
CA LYS A 136 -9.97 1.94 -2.22
C LYS A 136 -8.58 2.14 -2.79
N GLY A 137 -7.53 2.03 -1.96
CA GLY A 137 -6.14 2.09 -2.42
C GLY A 137 -5.84 1.00 -3.46
N ILE A 138 -6.23 -0.25 -3.18
CA ILE A 138 -6.08 -1.37 -4.11
C ILE A 138 -6.85 -1.12 -5.41
N ALA A 139 -8.12 -0.70 -5.32
CA ALA A 139 -8.96 -0.43 -6.48
C ALA A 139 -8.40 0.70 -7.36
N TYR A 140 -7.88 1.77 -6.74
CA TYR A 140 -7.22 2.87 -7.45
C TYR A 140 -6.10 2.34 -8.35
N PHE A 141 -5.20 1.53 -7.78
CA PHE A 141 -4.10 0.98 -8.56
C PHE A 141 -4.56 -0.06 -9.58
N GLN A 142 -5.57 -0.87 -9.28
CA GLN A 142 -6.13 -1.85 -10.22
C GLN A 142 -6.75 -1.19 -11.45
N VAL A 143 -7.45 -0.06 -11.29
CA VAL A 143 -8.01 0.73 -12.39
C VAL A 143 -6.90 1.44 -13.18
N SER A 144 -5.83 1.85 -12.51
CA SER A 144 -4.68 2.48 -13.14
C SER A 144 -3.80 1.50 -13.94
N ILE A 145 -3.68 0.22 -13.55
CA ILE A 145 -2.87 -0.80 -14.26
C ILE A 145 -3.22 -0.97 -15.76
N PRO A 146 -4.49 -1.08 -16.20
CA PRO A 146 -4.80 -1.20 -17.62
C PRO A 146 -4.43 0.04 -18.44
N GLN A 147 -4.19 1.20 -17.82
CA GLN A 147 -3.69 2.41 -18.49
C GLN A 147 -2.16 2.45 -18.64
N PHE A 148 -1.45 1.51 -18.01
CA PHE A 148 0.01 1.31 -18.12
C PHE A 148 0.36 0.00 -18.83
N HIS A 149 -0.51 -0.48 -19.73
CA HIS A 149 -0.13 -1.52 -20.70
C HIS A 149 0.95 -0.93 -21.62
N PHE A 150 2.22 -1.20 -21.29
CA PHE A 150 3.34 -0.96 -22.19
C PHE A 150 3.43 -2.13 -23.18
N PRO A 151 3.62 -1.85 -24.49
CA PRO A 151 3.92 -2.87 -25.48
C PRO A 151 5.23 -3.60 -25.18
#